data_AF-A0A941Z9T9-F1
#
_entry.id   AF-A0A941Z9T9-F1
#
_cell.length_a   1.000
_cell.length_b   1.000
_cell.length_c   1.000
_cell.angle_alpha   90.00
_cell.angle_beta   90.00
_cell.angle_gamma   90.00
#
_symmetry.space_group_name_H-M   'P 1'
#
loop_
_entity.id
_entity.type
_entity.pdbx_description
1 polymer ?
#
loop_
_entity_poly.entity_id
_entity_poly.type
_entity_poly.pdbx_seq_one_letter_code
_entity_poly.pdbx_strand_id
1 'polypeptide(L)'
;MRVAMDSLCLFPDAGIVVPAAPAETQAPGTGIAPPLPATAIEPVSAARAAGLKQLAHLWRADDLAQAACRDATVATGFAALDAELPGGGWPQGQLVELLLDCPGIGELSLLAPALARCTQDARACVWVLPCERAAPTVLPALPYPPALAAAGVDLAHALFVQPETPREAFWTIEQSLRAAHLGALVGWLPHTSSSREGEFRAMRRLQLLASRQQAPVFLLRDARALHAPSPAALRLQLAARDGELAVTILKRRGRPLLEPVALRVHPEHWRKARIVAPAAEAPAAKPQPAGLLQQAALVAQRWSAKAIFSH
;
A
#
# COMPACT_ATOMS: atom_id res chain seq x y z
N MET A 1 34.96 -7.36 11.37
CA MET A 1 34.80 -7.82 12.76
C MET A 1 33.59 -8.76 12.79
N ARG A 2 33.85 -10.08 12.77
CA ARG A 2 32.86 -11.16 12.82
C ARG A 2 32.57 -11.48 14.28
N VAL A 3 31.32 -11.38 14.73
CA VAL A 3 30.78 -11.98 15.97
C VAL A 3 29.28 -12.15 15.68
N ALA A 4 28.81 -13.34 15.31
CA ALA A 4 28.44 -14.52 16.11
C ALA A 4 26.91 -14.63 16.17
N MET A 5 26.40 -15.52 15.33
CA MET A 5 25.11 -16.19 15.47
C MET A 5 25.16 -17.03 16.74
N ASP A 6 24.19 -16.88 17.64
CA ASP A 6 23.71 -18.02 18.41
C ASP A 6 22.28 -17.82 18.94
N SER A 7 21.42 -18.72 18.47
CA SER A 7 20.59 -19.62 19.27
C SER A 7 19.78 -19.06 20.45
N LEU A 8 18.47 -18.92 20.25
CA LEU A 8 17.47 -19.07 21.32
C LEU A 8 16.30 -19.94 20.81
N CYS A 9 16.43 -21.24 21.07
CA CYS A 9 15.33 -22.20 21.08
C CYS A 9 14.49 -21.95 22.33
N LEU A 10 13.21 -21.63 22.16
CA LEU A 10 12.26 -21.41 23.25
C LEU A 10 10.95 -22.14 22.97
N PHE A 11 10.99 -23.48 22.93
CA PHE A 11 9.84 -24.33 23.24
C PHE A 11 10.34 -25.64 23.88
N PRO A 12 9.92 -25.98 25.11
CA PRO A 12 10.26 -27.25 25.73
C PRO A 12 9.49 -28.41 25.09
N ASP A 13 10.20 -29.52 24.89
CA ASP A 13 9.67 -30.82 24.48
C ASP A 13 8.60 -31.31 25.46
N ALA A 14 7.34 -31.21 25.06
CA ALA A 14 6.27 -32.03 25.63
C ALA A 14 6.16 -33.29 24.75
N GLY A 15 6.80 -34.36 25.21
CA GLY A 15 6.75 -35.68 24.56
C GLY A 15 5.31 -36.18 24.44
N ILE A 16 4.83 -36.26 23.20
CA ILE A 16 3.62 -37.01 22.87
C ILE A 16 4.02 -38.48 22.78
N VAL A 17 3.64 -39.24 23.80
CA VAL A 17 3.69 -40.70 23.77
C VAL A 17 2.70 -41.18 22.72
N VAL A 18 3.20 -41.73 21.62
CA VAL A 18 2.42 -42.44 20.61
C VAL A 18 2.18 -43.87 21.13
N PRO A 19 0.94 -44.29 21.43
CA PRO A 19 0.68 -45.68 21.79
C PRO A 19 0.86 -46.59 20.57
N ALA A 20 1.50 -47.73 20.80
CA ALA A 20 1.81 -48.75 19.80
C ALA A 20 0.54 -49.32 19.13
N ALA A 21 0.63 -49.55 17.82
CA ALA A 21 -0.41 -50.17 17.02
C ALA A 21 -0.68 -51.63 17.45
N PRO A 22 -1.94 -52.05 17.66
CA PRO A 22 -2.26 -53.45 17.81
C PRO A 22 -2.25 -54.18 16.45
N ALA A 23 -1.88 -55.45 16.51
CA ALA A 23 -1.60 -56.33 15.38
C ALA A 23 -2.75 -56.48 14.38
N GLU A 24 -2.38 -56.55 13.09
CA GLU A 24 -3.25 -56.89 11.97
C GLU A 24 -3.91 -58.26 12.19
N THR A 25 -5.23 -58.25 12.43
CA THR A 25 -6.08 -59.42 12.25
C THR A 25 -6.85 -59.22 10.96
N GLN A 26 -6.55 -60.05 9.95
CA GLN A 26 -7.26 -60.06 8.67
C GLN A 26 -8.75 -60.37 8.88
N ALA A 27 -9.63 -59.49 8.39
CA ALA A 27 -11.05 -59.74 8.25
C ALA A 27 -11.44 -59.71 6.75
N PRO A 28 -12.31 -60.62 6.29
CA PRO A 28 -12.62 -60.79 4.87
C PRO A 28 -13.73 -59.84 4.39
N GLY A 29 -13.72 -59.52 3.10
CA GLY A 29 -14.93 -59.36 2.29
C GLY A 29 -15.65 -58.01 2.34
N THR A 30 -15.31 -57.16 1.36
CA THR A 30 -16.16 -56.24 0.59
C THR A 30 -17.56 -55.89 1.16
N GLY A 31 -17.65 -54.74 1.83
CA GLY A 31 -18.90 -54.03 2.07
C GLY A 31 -18.66 -52.53 1.96
N ILE A 32 -19.20 -51.88 0.93
CA ILE A 32 -19.17 -50.42 0.82
C ILE A 32 -20.05 -49.86 1.94
N ALA A 33 -19.45 -49.17 2.91
CA ALA A 33 -20.18 -48.43 3.93
C ALA A 33 -21.07 -47.38 3.24
N PRO A 34 -22.35 -47.23 3.63
CA PRO A 34 -23.22 -46.23 3.02
C PRO A 34 -22.65 -44.83 3.31
N PRO A 35 -22.79 -43.87 2.37
CA PRO A 35 -22.33 -42.50 2.59
C PRO A 35 -23.03 -41.93 3.81
N LEU A 36 -22.26 -41.33 4.73
CA LEU A 36 -22.81 -40.55 5.84
C LEU A 36 -23.79 -39.52 5.27
N PRO A 37 -25.00 -39.37 5.84
CA PRO A 37 -25.95 -38.38 5.35
C PRO A 37 -25.29 -37.00 5.44
N ALA A 38 -25.28 -36.28 4.31
CA ALA A 38 -24.84 -34.89 4.27
C ALA A 38 -25.61 -34.14 5.35
N THR A 39 -24.91 -33.70 6.40
CA THR A 39 -25.51 -32.92 7.46
C THR A 39 -26.08 -31.67 6.81
N ALA A 40 -27.41 -31.61 6.71
CA ALA A 40 -28.07 -30.43 6.21
C ALA A 40 -27.60 -29.26 7.09
N ILE A 41 -26.89 -28.31 6.49
CA ILE A 41 -26.57 -27.06 7.16
C ILE A 41 -27.91 -26.38 7.38
N GLU A 42 -28.48 -26.54 8.57
CA GLU A 42 -29.74 -25.87 8.89
C GLU A 42 -29.52 -24.36 8.79
N PRO A 43 -30.36 -23.65 8.01
CA PRO A 43 -30.24 -22.21 7.92
C PRO A 43 -30.43 -21.61 9.32
N VAL A 44 -29.52 -20.70 9.71
CA VAL A 44 -29.61 -19.98 10.98
C VAL A 44 -31.00 -19.35 11.07
N SER A 45 -31.77 -19.71 12.11
CA SER A 45 -33.12 -19.19 12.28
C SER A 45 -33.13 -17.66 12.31
N ALA A 46 -34.17 -17.04 11.73
CA ALA A 46 -34.28 -15.58 11.64
C ALA A 46 -34.17 -14.89 13.02
N ALA A 47 -34.59 -15.57 14.10
CA ALA A 47 -34.45 -15.11 15.47
C ALA A 47 -32.98 -15.12 15.97
N ARG A 48 -32.20 -16.16 15.65
CA ARG A 48 -30.75 -16.19 15.94
C ARG A 48 -30.00 -15.16 15.08
N ALA A 49 -30.38 -15.00 13.82
CA ALA A 49 -29.83 -13.96 12.94
C ALA A 49 -30.19 -12.55 13.43
N ALA A 50 -31.36 -12.34 14.04
CA ALA A 50 -31.77 -11.09 14.65
C ALA A 50 -30.95 -10.75 15.90
N GLY A 51 -30.67 -11.74 16.76
CA GLY A 51 -29.80 -11.57 17.94
C GLY A 51 -28.35 -11.20 17.57
N LEU A 52 -27.83 -11.75 16.47
CA LEU A 52 -26.52 -11.36 15.93
C LEU A 52 -26.47 -9.89 15.47
N LYS A 53 -27.60 -9.29 15.05
CA LYS A 53 -27.65 -7.86 14.68
C LYS A 53 -27.45 -6.93 15.87
N GLN A 54 -27.67 -7.42 17.09
CA GLN A 54 -27.56 -6.64 18.33
C GLN A 54 -26.13 -6.65 18.90
N LEU A 55 -25.24 -7.50 18.36
CA LEU A 55 -23.84 -7.56 18.78
C LEU A 55 -23.02 -6.50 18.05
N ALA A 56 -22.73 -5.38 18.72
CA ALA A 56 -21.99 -4.24 18.17
C ALA A 56 -20.56 -4.58 17.67
N HIS A 57 -19.97 -5.68 18.15
CA HIS A 57 -18.61 -6.13 17.78
C HIS A 57 -18.60 -7.11 16.59
N LEU A 58 -19.77 -7.56 16.11
CA LEU A 58 -19.86 -8.43 14.95
C LEU A 58 -19.83 -7.56 13.68
N TRP A 59 -18.74 -7.61 12.92
CA TRP A 59 -18.70 -6.97 11.61
C TRP A 59 -19.58 -7.74 10.63
N ARG A 60 -20.40 -7.01 9.87
CA ARG A 60 -21.37 -7.56 8.93
C ARG A 60 -20.91 -7.21 7.53
N ALA A 61 -20.79 -8.21 6.66
CA ALA A 61 -20.20 -8.06 5.33
C ALA A 61 -20.84 -6.93 4.49
N ASP A 62 -22.16 -6.74 4.67
CA ASP A 62 -22.95 -5.77 3.91
C ASP A 62 -23.05 -4.39 4.57
N ASP A 63 -22.55 -4.21 5.79
CA ASP A 63 -22.55 -2.91 6.45
C ASP A 63 -21.16 -2.27 6.31
N LEU A 64 -21.14 -1.01 5.86
CA LEU A 64 -20.01 -0.14 6.21
C LEU A 64 -19.94 -0.18 7.73
N ALA A 65 -18.79 -0.56 8.29
CA ALA A 65 -18.60 -0.87 9.70
C ALA A 65 -18.76 0.35 10.63
N GLN A 66 -19.86 1.11 10.54
CA GLN A 66 -20.11 2.37 11.23
C GLN A 66 -20.10 2.19 12.75
N ALA A 67 -20.55 1.03 13.26
CA ALA A 67 -20.57 0.72 14.68
C ALA A 67 -19.23 0.19 15.22
N ALA A 68 -18.49 -0.60 14.42
CA ALA A 68 -17.21 -1.20 14.82
C ALA A 68 -15.98 -0.33 14.50
N CYS A 69 -16.10 0.64 13.58
CA CYS A 69 -15.08 1.62 13.22
C CYS A 69 -15.38 3.01 13.79
N ARG A 70 -15.88 3.09 15.04
CA ARG A 70 -15.62 4.26 15.90
C ARG A 70 -14.15 4.32 16.37
N ASP A 71 -13.30 3.42 15.88
CA ASP A 71 -11.87 3.66 15.73
C ASP A 71 -11.69 5.06 15.13
N ALA A 72 -10.98 5.93 15.84
CA ALA A 72 -10.88 7.34 15.53
C ALA A 72 -10.60 7.56 14.03
N THR A 73 -11.54 8.11 13.28
CA THR A 73 -11.33 8.48 11.87
C THR A 73 -10.94 9.94 11.77
N VAL A 74 -10.27 10.30 10.68
CA VAL A 74 -9.95 11.69 10.32
C VAL A 74 -10.70 11.98 9.04
N ALA A 75 -11.78 12.76 9.11
CA ALA A 75 -12.51 13.25 7.93
C ALA A 75 -11.56 13.66 6.78
N THR A 76 -11.90 13.28 5.56
CA THR A 76 -11.07 13.55 4.37
C THR A 76 -11.14 15.00 3.93
N GLY A 77 -12.17 15.73 4.34
CA GLY A 77 -12.50 17.07 3.82
C GLY A 77 -13.38 17.03 2.58
N PHE A 78 -13.72 15.84 2.08
CA PHE A 78 -14.57 15.63 0.91
C PHE A 78 -15.78 14.77 1.30
N ALA A 79 -16.95 15.40 1.46
CA ALA A 79 -18.16 14.71 1.91
C ALA A 79 -18.53 13.49 1.05
N ALA A 80 -18.31 13.57 -0.27
CA ALA A 80 -18.54 12.47 -1.20
C ALA A 80 -17.62 11.26 -0.91
N LEU A 81 -16.37 11.48 -0.50
CA LEU A 81 -15.47 10.40 -0.12
C LEU A 81 -15.77 9.91 1.30
N ASP A 82 -16.05 10.82 2.24
CA ASP A 82 -16.39 10.46 3.63
C ASP A 82 -17.61 9.54 3.69
N ALA A 83 -18.63 9.75 2.85
CA ALA A 83 -19.80 8.87 2.74
C ALA A 83 -19.44 7.43 2.34
N GLU A 84 -18.34 7.25 1.60
CA GLU A 84 -17.88 5.97 1.09
C GLU A 84 -16.77 5.34 1.94
N LEU A 85 -16.27 6.02 2.97
CA LEU A 85 -15.26 5.47 3.86
C LEU A 85 -15.89 4.90 5.13
N PRO A 86 -15.48 3.71 5.59
CA PRO A 86 -15.93 3.17 6.87
C PRO A 86 -15.60 4.13 8.01
N GLY A 87 -16.62 4.53 8.79
CA GLY A 87 -16.45 5.49 9.87
C GLY A 87 -16.32 6.96 9.42
N GLY A 88 -16.58 7.28 8.14
CA GLY A 88 -16.71 8.67 7.70
C GLY A 88 -15.39 9.42 7.46
N GLY A 89 -14.29 8.72 7.19
CA GLY A 89 -13.00 9.36 6.93
C GLY A 89 -11.83 8.39 6.87
N TRP A 90 -10.62 8.94 6.94
CA TRP A 90 -9.39 8.17 6.98
C TRP A 90 -9.29 7.35 8.28
N PRO A 91 -9.08 6.03 8.20
CA PRO A 91 -8.93 5.22 9.40
C PRO A 91 -7.60 5.53 10.10
N GLN A 92 -7.64 5.81 11.41
CA GLN A 92 -6.42 5.88 12.21
C GLN A 92 -5.95 4.49 12.62
N GLY A 93 -4.65 4.36 12.82
CA GLY A 93 -4.02 3.10 13.23
C GLY A 93 -4.04 2.02 12.14
N GLN A 94 -4.37 2.40 10.90
CA GLN A 94 -4.46 1.48 9.78
C GLN A 94 -3.69 2.06 8.61
N LEU A 95 -3.08 1.19 7.81
CA LEU A 95 -2.44 1.60 6.58
C LEU A 95 -3.51 1.92 5.52
N VAL A 96 -3.35 3.10 4.92
CA VAL A 96 -4.07 3.55 3.74
C VAL A 96 -3.08 3.57 2.58
N GLU A 97 -3.36 2.80 1.53
CA GLU A 97 -2.58 2.85 0.30
C GLU A 97 -3.25 3.70 -0.76
N LEU A 98 -2.44 4.55 -1.39
CA LEU A 98 -2.82 5.40 -2.52
C LEU A 98 -1.97 4.96 -3.71
N LEU A 99 -2.60 4.25 -4.64
CA LEU A 99 -1.98 3.83 -5.89
C LEU A 99 -2.16 4.95 -6.91
N LEU A 100 -1.06 5.51 -7.39
CA LEU A 100 -1.05 6.65 -8.30
C LEU A 100 -0.79 6.15 -9.73
N ASP A 101 -1.66 6.52 -10.67
CA ASP A 101 -1.41 6.29 -12.10
C ASP A 101 -0.22 7.11 -12.59
N CYS A 102 -0.12 8.34 -12.10
CA CYS A 102 1.07 9.19 -12.23
C CYS A 102 1.13 10.15 -11.03
N PRO A 103 2.32 10.66 -10.68
CA PRO A 103 2.45 11.59 -9.59
C PRO A 103 1.99 13.01 -9.99
N GLY A 104 1.53 13.80 -9.02
CA GLY A 104 1.08 15.19 -9.24
C GLY A 104 -0.34 15.32 -9.78
N ILE A 105 -1.19 14.32 -9.58
CA ILE A 105 -2.60 14.29 -10.02
C ILE A 105 -3.56 14.90 -9.00
N GLY A 106 -3.06 15.33 -7.85
CA GLY A 106 -3.85 15.92 -6.76
C GLY A 106 -3.94 15.03 -5.53
N GLU A 107 -3.11 13.99 -5.44
CA GLU A 107 -2.98 13.10 -4.29
C GLU A 107 -2.66 13.86 -2.99
N LEU A 108 -1.82 14.90 -3.06
CA LEU A 108 -1.53 15.73 -1.89
C LEU A 108 -2.67 16.69 -1.55
N SER A 109 -3.39 17.18 -2.56
CA SER A 109 -4.58 17.99 -2.34
C SER A 109 -5.71 17.19 -1.70
N LEU A 110 -5.82 15.89 -2.00
CA LEU A 110 -6.73 14.96 -1.33
C LEU A 110 -6.37 14.78 0.16
N LEU A 111 -5.09 14.69 0.49
CA LEU A 111 -4.63 14.49 1.86
C LEU A 111 -4.56 15.78 2.69
N ALA A 112 -4.42 16.93 2.03
CA ALA A 112 -4.16 18.21 2.68
C ALA A 112 -5.14 18.58 3.81
N PRO A 113 -6.47 18.39 3.70
CA PRO A 113 -7.39 18.74 4.79
C PRO A 113 -7.14 17.94 6.07
N ALA A 114 -6.83 16.65 5.93
CA ALA A 114 -6.52 15.78 7.06
C ALA A 114 -5.19 16.16 7.71
N LEU A 115 -4.18 16.46 6.90
CA LEU A 115 -2.85 16.86 7.37
C LEU A 115 -2.88 18.24 8.04
N ALA A 116 -3.61 19.19 7.46
CA ALA A 116 -3.82 20.52 8.04
C ALA A 116 -4.40 20.43 9.45
N ARG A 117 -5.47 19.64 9.63
CA ARG A 117 -6.05 19.40 10.97
C ARG A 117 -5.04 18.81 11.94
N CYS A 118 -4.30 17.77 11.53
CA CYS A 118 -3.27 17.17 12.41
C CYS A 118 -2.21 18.19 12.84
N THR A 119 -1.72 19.02 11.91
CA THR A 119 -0.73 20.06 12.23
C THR A 119 -1.30 21.19 13.07
N GLN A 120 -2.57 21.56 12.89
CA GLN A 120 -3.27 22.57 13.69
C GLN A 120 -3.51 22.10 15.13
N ASP A 121 -3.67 20.78 15.33
CA ASP A 121 -3.68 20.15 16.66
C ASP A 121 -2.27 20.03 17.27
N ALA A 122 -1.27 20.73 16.71
CA ALA A 122 0.14 20.70 17.10
C ALA A 122 0.78 19.29 17.07
N ARG A 123 0.31 18.41 16.18
CA ARG A 123 0.84 17.05 16.02
C ARG A 123 1.75 16.98 14.80
N ALA A 124 2.86 16.23 14.94
CA ALA A 124 3.85 16.12 13.87
C ALA A 124 3.34 15.29 12.69
N CYS A 125 3.37 15.86 11.49
CA CYS A 125 3.17 15.15 10.22
C CYS A 125 4.52 14.79 9.62
N VAL A 126 4.79 13.49 9.50
CA VAL A 126 6.05 12.99 8.93
C VAL A 126 5.86 12.65 7.46
N TRP A 127 6.75 13.19 6.62
CA TRP A 127 6.78 13.04 5.18
C TRP A 127 8.05 12.30 4.77
N VAL A 128 7.93 11.03 4.40
CA VAL A 128 9.05 10.23 3.90
C VAL A 128 9.07 10.31 2.39
N LEU A 129 9.94 11.17 1.86
CA LEU A 129 10.03 11.52 0.44
C LEU A 129 10.51 10.33 -0.40
N PRO A 130 10.24 10.33 -1.73
CA PRO A 130 10.77 9.30 -2.63
C PRO A 130 12.30 9.24 -2.58
N CYS A 131 12.89 8.06 -2.38
CA CYS A 131 14.35 7.87 -2.37
C CYS A 131 14.99 7.96 -3.76
N GLU A 132 14.18 7.94 -4.82
CA GLU A 132 14.62 7.98 -6.21
C GLU A 132 15.05 9.42 -6.58
N ARG A 133 16.18 9.86 -6.06
CA ARG A 133 16.85 11.06 -6.58
C ARG A 133 17.30 10.73 -8.00
N ALA A 134 16.57 11.26 -8.98
CA ALA A 134 17.03 11.39 -10.36
C ALA A 134 17.27 10.07 -11.12
N ALA A 135 16.21 9.50 -11.70
CA ALA A 135 16.32 9.34 -13.14
C ALA A 135 16.38 10.78 -13.71
N PRO A 136 17.43 11.18 -14.46
CA PRO A 136 17.61 12.56 -14.92
C PRO A 136 16.46 13.10 -15.78
N THR A 137 15.49 12.25 -16.13
CA THR A 137 14.36 12.53 -17.02
C THR A 137 13.02 12.69 -16.28
N VAL A 138 12.92 12.43 -14.98
CA VAL A 138 11.66 12.54 -14.23
C VAL A 138 11.86 13.48 -13.04
N LEU A 139 11.21 14.64 -13.09
CA LEU A 139 11.16 15.54 -11.95
C LEU A 139 10.35 14.85 -10.85
N PRO A 140 10.92 14.56 -9.66
CA PRO A 140 10.19 13.92 -8.60
C PRO A 140 9.07 14.87 -8.15
N ALA A 141 7.84 14.37 -8.05
CA ALA A 141 6.71 15.15 -7.54
C ALA A 141 6.84 15.30 -6.02
N LEU A 142 7.80 16.13 -5.61
CA LEU A 142 8.03 16.45 -4.22
C LEU A 142 6.92 17.38 -3.72
N PRO A 143 6.54 17.28 -2.44
CA PRO A 143 5.64 18.24 -1.83
C PRO A 143 6.23 19.65 -1.94
N TYR A 144 5.44 20.59 -2.44
CA TYR A 144 5.83 22.00 -2.54
C TYR A 144 5.37 22.75 -1.27
N PRO A 145 6.29 23.16 -0.37
CA PRO A 145 5.91 23.70 0.94
C PRO A 145 4.96 24.90 0.90
N PRO A 146 5.11 25.89 0.00
CA PRO A 146 4.17 27.00 -0.10
C PRO A 146 2.73 26.57 -0.45
N ALA A 147 2.56 25.54 -1.28
CA ALA A 147 1.22 25.01 -1.56
C ALA A 147 0.62 24.27 -0.35
N LEU A 148 1.43 23.58 0.44
CA LEU A 148 0.98 22.96 1.69
C LEU A 148 0.54 24.01 2.71
N ALA A 149 1.33 25.07 2.88
CA ALA A 149 0.97 26.19 3.75
C ALA A 149 -0.33 26.88 3.28
N ALA A 150 -0.48 27.11 1.97
CA ALA A 150 -1.72 27.65 1.40
C ALA A 150 -2.94 26.73 1.60
N ALA A 151 -2.70 25.41 1.74
CA ALA A 151 -3.73 24.44 2.07
C ALA A 151 -3.97 24.30 3.60
N GLY A 152 -3.33 25.14 4.42
CA GLY A 152 -3.54 25.20 5.87
C GLY A 152 -2.68 24.23 6.69
N VAL A 153 -1.70 23.56 6.07
CA VAL A 153 -0.72 22.73 6.77
C VAL A 153 0.30 23.63 7.46
N ASP A 154 0.40 23.52 8.79
CA ASP A 154 1.43 24.23 9.53
C ASP A 154 2.78 23.54 9.33
N LEU A 155 3.68 24.22 8.61
CA LEU A 155 5.00 23.73 8.28
C LEU A 155 5.91 23.56 9.51
N ALA A 156 5.62 24.22 10.63
CA ALA A 156 6.35 24.01 11.88
C ALA A 156 6.18 22.58 12.43
N HIS A 157 5.09 21.92 12.07
CA HIS A 157 4.78 20.54 12.46
C HIS A 157 4.97 19.54 11.30
N ALA A 158 5.55 19.97 10.17
CA ALA A 158 5.82 19.11 9.02
C ALA A 158 7.31 18.69 8.99
N LEU A 159 7.57 17.39 9.20
CA LEU A 159 8.92 16.81 9.18
C LEU A 159 9.16 16.09 7.85
N PHE A 160 10.01 16.65 7.00
CA PHE A 160 10.40 16.03 5.72
C PHE A 160 11.69 15.22 5.88
N VAL A 161 11.63 13.95 5.51
CA VAL A 161 12.78 13.03 5.56
C VAL A 161 13.04 12.52 4.14
N GLN A 162 14.26 12.73 3.66
CA GLN A 162 14.73 12.26 2.35
C GLN A 162 15.59 11.01 2.54
N PRO A 163 15.04 9.80 2.38
CA PRO A 163 15.84 8.58 2.35
C PRO A 163 16.73 8.54 1.09
N GLU A 164 17.89 7.89 1.18
CA GLU A 164 18.79 7.67 0.03
C GLU A 164 18.49 6.33 -0.64
N THR A 165 18.00 5.35 0.12
CA THR A 165 17.73 4.00 -0.39
C THR A 165 16.30 3.53 -0.10
N PRO A 166 15.79 2.56 -0.88
CA PRO A 166 14.51 1.95 -0.57
C PRO A 166 14.40 1.33 0.81
N ARG A 167 15.50 0.72 1.28
CA ARG A 167 15.58 0.14 2.62
C ARG A 167 15.45 1.23 3.69
N GLU A 168 16.11 2.36 3.51
CA GLU A 168 15.98 3.52 4.40
C GLU A 168 14.58 4.11 4.39
N ALA A 169 13.89 4.15 3.25
CA ALA A 169 12.50 4.61 3.19
C ALA A 169 11.60 3.76 4.10
N PHE A 170 11.64 2.44 3.96
CA PHE A 170 10.90 1.53 4.85
C PHE A 170 11.32 1.69 6.31
N TRP A 171 12.62 1.75 6.58
CA TRP A 171 13.13 1.91 7.95
C TRP A 171 12.71 3.24 8.58
N THR A 172 12.71 4.33 7.82
CA THR A 172 12.26 5.66 8.27
C THR A 172 10.79 5.64 8.63
N ILE A 173 9.95 5.00 7.81
CA ILE A 173 8.53 4.82 8.13
C ILE A 173 8.38 3.99 9.41
N GLU A 174 9.13 2.89 9.57
CA GLU A 174 9.11 2.10 10.80
C GLU A 174 9.49 2.92 12.04
N GLN A 175 10.53 3.76 11.97
CA GLN A 175 10.93 4.62 13.08
C GLN A 175 9.88 5.69 13.38
N SER A 176 9.29 6.28 12.35
CA SER A 176 8.23 7.27 12.49
C SER A 176 7.00 6.68 13.19
N LEU A 177 6.63 5.43 12.87
CA LEU A 177 5.55 4.70 13.52
C LEU A 177 5.87 4.25 14.95
N ARG A 178 7.09 4.47 15.45
CA ARG A 178 7.46 4.24 16.86
C ARG A 178 7.41 5.53 17.69
N ALA A 179 7.27 6.69 17.05
CA ALA A 179 7.11 7.96 17.73
C ALA A 179 5.79 7.98 18.53
N ALA A 180 5.81 8.54 19.73
CA ALA A 180 4.64 8.58 20.62
C ALA A 180 3.55 9.57 20.16
N HIS A 181 3.93 10.63 19.44
CA HIS A 181 3.05 11.74 19.09
C HIS A 181 2.95 11.97 17.57
N LEU A 182 2.88 10.88 16.80
CA LEU A 182 2.67 10.97 15.35
C LEU A 182 1.28 11.54 15.07
N GLY A 183 1.19 12.62 14.30
CA GLY A 183 -0.05 13.24 13.83
C GLY A 183 -0.62 12.55 12.59
N ALA A 184 0.23 12.44 11.58
CA ALA A 184 -0.02 11.66 10.37
C ALA A 184 1.32 11.25 9.75
N LEU A 185 1.31 10.22 8.90
CA LEU A 185 2.47 9.84 8.09
C LEU A 185 2.09 9.80 6.62
N VAL A 186 2.94 10.37 5.78
CA VAL A 186 2.86 10.29 4.32
C VAL A 186 4.19 9.72 3.84
N GLY A 187 4.18 8.53 3.25
CA GLY A 187 5.40 7.88 2.77
C GLY A 187 5.27 7.44 1.32
N TRP A 188 6.19 7.87 0.46
CA TRP A 188 6.32 7.32 -0.88
C TRP A 188 7.15 6.03 -0.81
N LEU A 189 6.51 4.91 -1.12
CA LEU A 189 7.20 3.64 -1.17
C LEU A 189 7.77 3.39 -2.58
N PRO A 190 9.08 3.16 -2.69
CA PRO A 190 9.72 2.94 -3.97
C PRO A 190 9.34 1.57 -4.55
N HIS A 191 9.46 1.45 -5.87
CA HIS A 191 9.35 0.15 -6.51
C HIS A 191 10.66 -0.62 -6.30
N THR A 192 10.70 -1.51 -5.32
CA THR A 192 11.93 -2.27 -5.05
C THR A 192 12.10 -3.40 -6.07
N SER A 193 13.32 -3.65 -6.54
CA SER A 193 13.66 -4.88 -7.27
C SER A 193 13.66 -6.13 -6.37
N SER A 194 13.24 -5.99 -5.11
CA SER A 194 13.21 -7.08 -4.14
C SER A 194 12.07 -8.06 -4.43
N SER A 195 12.12 -9.25 -3.84
CA SER A 195 11.05 -10.22 -4.03
C SER A 195 9.72 -9.69 -3.50
N ARG A 196 8.62 -9.98 -4.21
CA ARG A 196 7.25 -9.61 -3.80
C ARG A 196 6.94 -10.03 -2.35
N GLU A 197 7.49 -11.16 -1.91
CA GLU A 197 7.38 -11.66 -0.54
C GLU A 197 8.12 -10.78 0.47
N GLY A 198 9.30 -10.25 0.12
CA GLY A 198 10.04 -9.30 0.95
C GLY A 198 9.25 -8.01 1.19
N GLU A 199 8.67 -7.46 0.12
CA GLU A 199 7.85 -6.26 0.18
C GLU A 199 6.58 -6.48 1.02
N PHE A 200 5.88 -7.60 0.81
CA PHE A 200 4.70 -7.94 1.61
C PHE A 200 5.03 -8.05 3.11
N ARG A 201 6.14 -8.70 3.47
CA ARG A 201 6.61 -8.79 4.87
C ARG A 201 6.93 -7.41 5.45
N ALA A 202 7.59 -6.55 4.70
CA ALA A 202 7.86 -5.18 5.12
C ALA A 202 6.56 -4.40 5.37
N MET A 203 5.60 -4.45 4.44
CA MET A 203 4.30 -3.82 4.60
C MET A 203 3.51 -4.38 5.79
N ARG A 204 3.56 -5.71 6.03
CA ARG A 204 2.88 -6.34 7.16
C ARG A 204 3.46 -5.87 8.48
N ARG A 205 4.78 -5.67 8.55
CA ARG A 205 5.45 -5.06 9.71
C ARG A 205 5.00 -3.62 9.93
N LEU A 206 4.90 -2.82 8.86
CA LEU A 206 4.34 -1.46 8.94
C LEU A 206 2.90 -1.46 9.47
N GLN A 207 2.07 -2.41 9.05
CA GLN A 207 0.69 -2.53 9.52
C GLN A 207 0.61 -2.77 11.02
N LEU A 208 1.46 -3.65 11.56
CA LEU A 208 1.50 -3.95 13.00
C LEU A 208 2.03 -2.77 13.84
N LEU A 209 2.87 -1.92 13.26
CA LEU A 209 3.31 -0.69 13.91
C LEU A 209 2.23 0.39 13.83
N ALA A 210 1.58 0.53 12.68
CA ALA A 210 0.48 1.45 12.47
C ALA A 210 -0.67 1.18 13.45
N SER A 211 -1.00 -0.09 13.73
CA SER A 211 -2.08 -0.44 14.68
C SER A 211 -1.86 0.01 16.12
N ARG A 212 -0.68 0.53 16.46
CA ARG A 212 -0.36 1.12 17.77
C ARG A 212 -0.51 2.63 17.80
N GLN A 213 -0.77 3.25 16.65
CA GLN A 213 -0.84 4.69 16.46
C GLN A 213 -2.29 5.15 16.36
N GLN A 214 -2.58 6.34 16.89
CA GLN A 214 -3.84 7.05 16.68
C GLN A 214 -3.65 8.11 15.59
N ALA A 215 -3.11 7.70 14.45
CA ALA A 215 -2.77 8.55 13.33
C ALA A 215 -3.11 7.87 12.00
N PRO A 216 -3.56 8.61 10.98
CA PRO A 216 -3.65 8.07 9.63
C PRO A 216 -2.24 7.88 9.05
N VAL A 217 -2.04 6.75 8.37
CA VAL A 217 -0.76 6.36 7.76
C VAL A 217 -0.97 6.12 6.28
N PHE A 218 -0.50 7.05 5.46
CA PHE A 218 -0.64 7.05 4.01
C PHE A 218 0.63 6.53 3.35
N LEU A 219 0.48 5.51 2.51
CA LEU A 219 1.56 4.95 1.69
C LEU A 219 1.22 5.17 0.21
N LEU A 220 2.03 5.99 -0.45
CA LEU A 220 1.90 6.30 -1.87
C LEU A 220 2.76 5.32 -2.67
N ARG A 221 2.14 4.70 -3.67
CA ARG A 221 2.77 3.67 -4.52
C ARG A 221 2.33 3.86 -5.97
N ASP A 222 3.11 3.32 -6.89
CA ASP A 222 2.76 3.26 -8.30
C ASP A 222 1.58 2.29 -8.55
N ALA A 223 0.71 2.63 -9.50
CA ALA A 223 -0.42 1.80 -9.93
C ALA A 223 -0.03 0.37 -10.35
N ARG A 224 1.23 0.09 -10.71
CA ARG A 224 1.77 -1.26 -10.93
C ARG A 224 1.57 -2.19 -9.73
N ALA A 225 1.42 -1.65 -8.52
CA ALA A 225 1.14 -2.43 -7.31
C ALA A 225 -0.35 -2.82 -7.15
N LEU A 226 -1.21 -2.53 -8.13
CA LEU A 226 -2.66 -2.81 -8.08
C LEU A 226 -2.95 -4.26 -7.65
N HIS A 227 -2.33 -5.21 -8.35
CA HIS A 227 -2.51 -6.65 -8.11
C HIS A 227 -1.54 -7.23 -7.07
N ALA A 228 -0.65 -6.41 -6.50
CA ALA A 228 0.24 -6.87 -5.45
C ALA A 228 -0.55 -7.16 -4.16
N PRO A 229 -0.23 -8.24 -3.42
CA PRO A 229 -0.84 -8.50 -2.13
C PRO A 229 -0.54 -7.34 -1.19
N SER A 230 -1.54 -6.92 -0.42
CA SER A 230 -1.38 -5.82 0.51
C SER A 230 -2.10 -6.04 1.85
N PRO A 231 -1.39 -5.81 2.97
CA PRO A 231 -1.97 -5.80 4.31
C PRO A 231 -2.82 -4.55 4.61
N ALA A 232 -2.80 -3.51 3.76
CA ALA A 232 -3.50 -2.25 4.03
C ALA A 232 -5.01 -2.46 4.20
N ALA A 233 -5.63 -1.71 5.12
CA ALA A 233 -7.06 -1.83 5.39
C ALA A 233 -7.90 -1.08 4.35
N LEU A 234 -7.36 0.01 3.84
CA LEU A 234 -7.93 0.83 2.78
C LEU A 234 -6.93 0.91 1.62
N ARG A 235 -7.38 0.59 0.41
CA ARG A 235 -6.59 0.77 -0.82
C ARG A 235 -7.40 1.57 -1.81
N LEU A 236 -6.82 2.65 -2.31
CA LEU A 236 -7.42 3.54 -3.30
C LEU A 236 -6.52 3.59 -4.53
N GLN A 237 -7.11 3.65 -5.72
CA GLN A 237 -6.43 4.07 -6.93
C GLN A 237 -6.87 5.49 -7.28
N LEU A 238 -5.88 6.33 -7.60
CA LEU A 238 -6.05 7.72 -7.94
C LEU A 238 -5.69 7.93 -9.41
N ALA A 239 -6.60 8.56 -10.15
CA ALA A 239 -6.39 8.92 -11.55
C ALA A 239 -6.94 10.33 -11.80
N ALA A 240 -6.23 11.12 -12.61
CA ALA A 240 -6.79 12.37 -13.14
C ALA A 240 -7.77 12.04 -14.27
N ARG A 241 -9.03 12.47 -14.16
CA ARG A 241 -10.06 12.32 -15.21
C ARG A 241 -10.85 13.60 -15.34
N ASP A 242 -10.91 14.16 -16.55
CA ASP A 242 -11.70 15.34 -16.90
C ASP A 242 -11.47 16.57 -15.99
N GLY A 243 -10.26 16.72 -15.45
CA GLY A 243 -9.90 17.81 -14.52
C GLY A 243 -10.34 17.59 -13.07
N GLU A 244 -10.84 16.40 -12.74
CA GLU A 244 -11.15 15.93 -11.40
C GLU A 244 -10.24 14.76 -11.01
N LEU A 245 -10.17 14.48 -9.71
CA LEU A 245 -9.49 13.31 -9.18
C LEU A 245 -10.51 12.18 -9.05
N ALA A 246 -10.39 11.15 -9.88
CA ALA A 246 -11.16 9.93 -9.76
C ALA A 246 -10.54 9.02 -8.71
N VAL A 247 -11.30 8.69 -7.67
CA VAL A 247 -10.89 7.81 -6.56
C VAL A 247 -11.62 6.48 -6.66
N THR A 248 -10.91 5.44 -7.11
CA THR A 248 -11.44 4.07 -7.15
C THR A 248 -11.11 3.36 -5.84
N ILE A 249 -12.11 2.89 -5.10
CA ILE A 249 -11.91 2.17 -3.85
C ILE A 249 -11.69 0.68 -4.13
N LEU A 250 -10.43 0.23 -4.07
CA LEU A 250 -10.04 -1.15 -4.37
C LEU A 250 -10.27 -2.10 -3.20
N LYS A 251 -10.10 -1.59 -1.97
CA LYS A 251 -10.26 -2.36 -0.73
C LYS A 251 -10.78 -1.42 0.35
N ARG A 252 -11.92 -1.77 0.94
CA ARG A 252 -12.45 -1.15 2.17
C ARG A 252 -13.17 -2.23 3.00
N ARG A 253 -13.43 -1.95 4.28
CA ARG A 253 -14.37 -2.76 5.07
C ARG A 253 -15.80 -2.40 4.66
N GLY A 254 -16.63 -3.39 4.35
CA GLY A 254 -18.02 -3.21 3.92
C GLY A 254 -18.20 -3.50 2.44
N ARG A 255 -19.35 -3.10 1.88
CA ARG A 255 -19.71 -3.39 0.49
C ARG A 255 -18.67 -2.84 -0.48
N PRO A 256 -18.33 -3.54 -1.58
CA PRO A 256 -17.50 -2.96 -2.61
C PRO A 256 -18.21 -1.74 -3.22
N LEU A 257 -17.43 -0.74 -3.61
CA LEU A 257 -17.91 0.36 -4.45
C LEU A 257 -17.41 0.10 -5.86
N LEU A 258 -18.33 0.07 -6.84
CA LEU A 258 -17.99 -0.24 -8.23
C LEU A 258 -17.62 1.00 -9.03
N GLU A 259 -18.16 2.15 -8.66
CA GLU A 259 -17.95 3.42 -9.36
C GLU A 259 -16.91 4.29 -8.65
N PRO A 260 -15.99 4.93 -9.37
CA PRO A 260 -15.05 5.88 -8.77
C PRO A 260 -15.76 7.10 -8.19
N VAL A 261 -15.29 7.59 -7.05
CA VAL A 261 -15.73 8.87 -6.49
C VAL A 261 -14.96 9.98 -7.19
N ALA A 262 -15.64 10.86 -7.92
CA ALA A 262 -15.04 12.01 -8.57
C ALA A 262 -14.91 13.19 -7.59
N LEU A 263 -13.68 13.69 -7.39
CA LEU A 263 -13.38 14.73 -6.42
C LEU A 263 -12.74 15.95 -7.06
N ARG A 264 -13.21 17.12 -6.64
CA ARG A 264 -12.62 18.42 -6.99
C ARG A 264 -11.57 18.81 -5.96
N VAL A 265 -10.33 18.40 -6.20
CA VAL A 265 -9.22 18.60 -5.25
C VAL A 265 -8.45 19.91 -5.46
N HIS A 266 -8.58 20.55 -6.62
CA HIS A 266 -7.89 21.81 -6.92
C HIS A 266 -8.83 23.02 -6.83
N PRO A 267 -8.35 24.17 -6.34
CA PRO A 267 -9.07 25.43 -6.44
C PRO A 267 -9.43 25.77 -7.89
N GLU A 268 -10.57 26.42 -8.10
CA GLU A 268 -11.03 26.73 -9.47
C GLU A 268 -10.02 27.56 -10.29
N HIS A 269 -9.24 28.41 -9.62
CA HIS A 269 -8.24 29.23 -10.29
C HIS A 269 -7.04 28.42 -10.85
N TRP A 270 -6.76 27.23 -10.32
CA TRP A 270 -5.73 26.34 -10.88
C TRP A 270 -6.21 25.64 -12.16
N ARG A 271 -7.52 25.50 -12.39
CA ARG A 271 -8.03 24.96 -13.68
C ARG A 271 -7.71 25.84 -14.87
N LYS A 272 -7.61 27.16 -14.65
CA LYS A 272 -7.28 28.12 -15.71
C LYS A 272 -5.80 28.08 -16.09
N ALA A 273 -4.94 27.63 -15.17
CA ALA A 273 -3.51 27.43 -15.38
C ALA A 273 -3.22 26.02 -15.93
N ARG A 274 -3.99 25.59 -16.94
CA ARG A 274 -3.74 24.31 -17.60
C ARG A 274 -2.45 24.45 -18.43
N ILE A 275 -1.34 24.02 -17.87
CA ILE A 275 -0.16 23.70 -18.67
C ILE A 275 -0.60 22.54 -19.56
N VAL A 276 -0.79 22.79 -20.84
CA VAL A 276 -0.96 21.73 -21.83
C VAL A 276 0.32 20.91 -21.76
N ALA A 277 0.26 19.76 -21.09
CA ALA A 277 1.27 18.73 -21.31
C ALA A 277 1.28 18.51 -22.83
N PRO A 278 2.41 18.70 -23.53
CA PRO A 278 2.46 18.34 -24.93
C PRO A 278 1.99 16.89 -24.99
N ALA A 279 1.03 16.63 -25.87
CA ALA A 279 0.65 15.26 -26.18
C ALA A 279 1.95 14.49 -26.37
N ALA A 280 2.12 13.38 -25.67
CA ALA A 280 3.18 12.45 -25.99
C ALA A 280 2.90 11.99 -27.42
N GLU A 281 3.41 12.73 -28.41
CA GLU A 281 3.71 12.18 -29.70
C GLU A 281 4.62 11.00 -29.39
N ALA A 282 4.03 9.81 -29.48
CA ALA A 282 4.80 8.58 -29.60
C ALA A 282 5.91 8.91 -30.61
N PRO A 283 7.20 8.81 -30.25
CA PRO A 283 8.24 9.16 -31.18
C PRO A 283 8.01 8.30 -32.42
N ALA A 284 7.65 8.96 -33.53
CA ALA A 284 7.55 8.31 -34.81
C ALA A 284 8.88 7.57 -34.99
N ALA A 285 8.81 6.24 -34.99
CA ALA A 285 9.96 5.40 -35.19
C ALA A 285 10.55 5.79 -36.55
N LYS A 286 11.61 6.60 -36.54
CA LYS A 286 12.40 6.84 -37.73
C LYS A 286 12.89 5.47 -38.19
N PRO A 287 12.64 5.05 -39.45
CA PRO A 287 13.14 3.78 -39.92
C PRO A 287 14.66 3.80 -39.78
N GLN A 288 15.19 2.86 -38.99
CA GLN A 288 16.63 2.68 -38.88
C GLN A 288 17.16 2.30 -40.28
N PRO A 289 18.16 3.02 -40.83
CA PRO A 289 18.79 2.56 -42.05
C PRO A 289 19.51 1.24 -41.75
N ALA A 290 19.27 0.23 -42.60
CA ALA A 290 19.75 -1.14 -42.48
C ALA A 290 21.29 -1.33 -42.62
N GLY A 291 22.10 -0.32 -42.26
CA GLY A 291 23.54 -0.30 -42.50
C GLY A 291 24.44 -0.49 -41.26
N LEU A 292 23.92 -0.39 -40.04
CA LEU A 292 24.78 -0.34 -38.83
C LEU A 292 25.09 -1.71 -38.19
N LEU A 293 24.41 -2.79 -38.59
CA LEU A 293 24.73 -4.14 -38.11
C LEU A 293 25.98 -4.74 -38.77
N GLN A 294 26.46 -4.19 -39.90
CA GLN A 294 27.70 -4.64 -40.54
C GLN A 294 28.98 -4.01 -39.95
N GLN A 295 28.90 -2.83 -39.32
CA GLN A 295 30.08 -2.18 -38.73
C GLN A 295 30.37 -2.65 -37.29
N ALA A 296 29.36 -3.04 -36.51
CA ALA A 296 29.57 -3.59 -35.17
C ALA A 296 30.23 -4.98 -35.18
N ALA A 297 29.98 -5.79 -36.22
CA ALA A 297 30.58 -7.12 -36.39
C ALA A 297 32.09 -7.06 -36.72
N LEU A 298 32.58 -5.95 -37.29
CA LEU A 298 33.98 -5.79 -37.70
C LEU A 298 34.90 -5.27 -36.57
N VAL A 299 34.35 -4.61 -35.56
CA VAL A 299 35.13 -4.14 -34.39
C VAL A 299 35.29 -5.25 -33.34
N ALA A 300 34.33 -6.15 -33.21
CA ALA A 300 34.36 -7.27 -32.26
C ALA A 300 35.38 -8.37 -32.61
N GLN A 301 35.90 -8.44 -33.84
CA GLN A 301 36.96 -9.39 -34.21
C GLN A 301 38.39 -8.92 -33.89
N ARG A 302 38.56 -7.69 -33.38
CA ARG A 302 39.89 -7.08 -33.24
C ARG A 302 40.52 -7.21 -31.85
N TRP A 303 39.79 -7.76 -30.86
CA TRP A 303 40.27 -7.97 -29.49
C TRP A 303 39.91 -9.39 -29.01
N SER A 304 40.44 -10.42 -29.67
CA SER A 304 40.48 -11.79 -29.13
C SER A 304 41.86 -12.05 -28.54
N ALA A 305 41.87 -12.44 -27.26
CA ALA A 305 43.05 -12.73 -26.47
C ALA A 305 43.75 -14.01 -26.97
N LYS A 306 44.86 -13.86 -27.70
CA LYS A 306 45.90 -14.88 -27.85
C LYS A 306 47.15 -14.24 -28.44
N ALA A 307 48.08 -13.81 -27.57
CA ALA A 307 49.54 -13.84 -27.80
C ALA A 307 50.28 -12.96 -26.77
N ILE A 308 50.44 -13.40 -25.52
CA ILE A 308 51.61 -13.00 -24.70
C ILE A 308 51.97 -14.17 -23.77
N PHE A 309 52.68 -15.16 -24.31
CA PHE A 309 53.67 -15.98 -23.59
C PHE A 309 54.60 -16.55 -24.66
N SER A 310 55.74 -15.87 -24.85
CA SER A 310 56.99 -16.37 -25.42
C SER A 310 57.99 -15.22 -25.43
N HIS A 311 58.74 -15.08 -24.33
CA HIS A 311 60.20 -15.02 -24.29
C HIS A 311 60.67 -14.94 -22.84
#